data_AF-A0A0N5BMZ9-F1
#
_entry.id   AF-A0A0N5BMZ9-F1
#
_cell.length_a   1.000
_cell.length_b   1.000
_cell.length_c   1.000
_cell.angle_alpha   90.00
_cell.angle_beta   90.00
_cell.angle_gamma   90.00
#
_symmetry.space_group_name_H-M   'P 1'
#
loop_
_entity.id
_entity.type
_entity.pdbx_description
1 polymer ?
#
loop_
_entity_poly.entity_id
_entity_poly.type
_entity_poly.pdbx_seq_one_letter_code
_entity_poly.pdbx_strand_id
1 'polypeptide(L)'
;MIYTIIAQDMIRFVAIYFIFLLGFSQAFYLIFLSCERHDKLYHNGTAFNNIVSDPTESIQRLFIMTIGEFMIFYRTLNSCPIRTMNVIGKILFLIFELGVSLTQFNLLIAMLTRTYESIVNTRKEYKRQWAQVILALETSLSPKERLLAMQKYSKPIGTNKKKRAFVLNKKNNLTGDDTRIEKENKTELSIGGKRNILRRHLKDATSVFAKKVSNSTILDDVYKKKEFIDPNINHPNSVNLNVP
;
A
#
# COMPACT_ATOMS: atom_id res chain seq x y z
N MET A 1 -3.68 11.85 5.47
CA MET A 1 -3.90 10.44 5.09
C MET A 1 -4.11 10.30 3.59
N ILE A 2 -5.13 10.94 3.00
CA ILE A 2 -5.32 10.96 1.53
C ILE A 2 -4.12 11.60 0.82
N TYR A 3 -3.68 12.79 1.25
CA TYR A 3 -2.53 13.47 0.65
C TYR A 3 -1.23 12.66 0.71
N THR A 4 -1.01 11.89 1.79
CA THR A 4 0.21 11.08 1.95
C THR A 4 0.19 9.84 1.05
N ILE A 5 -0.98 9.23 0.83
CA ILE A 5 -1.16 8.11 -0.09
C ILE A 5 -0.96 8.57 -1.53
N ILE A 6 -1.60 9.68 -1.91
CA ILE A 6 -1.44 10.27 -3.25
C ILE A 6 0.00 10.70 -3.48
N ALA A 7 0.64 11.38 -2.51
CA ALA A 7 2.02 11.82 -2.64
C ALA A 7 3.01 10.65 -2.77
N GLN A 8 2.83 9.58 -1.99
CA GLN A 8 3.69 8.40 -2.07
C GLN A 8 3.66 7.75 -3.45
N ASP A 9 2.48 7.72 -4.08
CA ASP A 9 2.29 7.09 -5.37
C ASP A 9 2.74 7.99 -6.53
N MET A 10 2.57 9.31 -6.40
CA MET A 10 3.18 10.27 -7.32
C MET A 10 4.71 10.26 -7.24
N ILE A 11 5.31 10.13 -6.06
CA ILE A 11 6.77 10.04 -5.89
C ILE A 11 7.32 8.78 -6.56
N ARG A 12 6.64 7.63 -6.43
CA ARG A 12 7.06 6.39 -7.10
C ARG A 12 6.98 6.50 -8.62
N PHE A 13 5.90 7.07 -9.13
CA PHE A 13 5.75 7.34 -10.56
C PHE A 13 6.88 8.23 -11.09
N VAL A 14 7.12 9.36 -10.42
CA VAL A 14 8.17 10.31 -10.79
C VAL A 14 9.56 9.68 -10.69
N ALA A 15 9.83 8.86 -9.67
CA ALA A 15 11.12 8.18 -9.52
C ALA A 15 11.42 7.20 -10.66
N ILE A 16 10.45 6.35 -11.04
CA ILE A 16 10.62 5.41 -12.17
C ILE A 16 10.80 6.18 -13.48
N TYR A 17 10.03 7.24 -13.68
CA TYR A 17 10.17 8.12 -14.83
C TYR A 17 11.57 8.76 -14.91
N PHE A 18 12.10 9.28 -13.80
CA PHE A 18 13.44 9.86 -13.77
C PHE A 18 14.55 8.84 -14.06
N ILE A 19 14.41 7.58 -13.64
CA ILE A 19 15.39 6.53 -13.96
C ILE A 19 15.49 6.33 -15.48
N PHE A 20 14.34 6.22 -16.16
CA PHE A 20 14.33 6.11 -17.62
C PHE A 20 14.83 7.39 -18.29
N LEU A 21 14.38 8.56 -17.84
CA LEU A 21 14.79 9.84 -18.40
C LEU A 21 16.32 10.02 -18.32
N LEU A 22 16.91 9.80 -17.15
CA LEU A 22 18.36 9.93 -16.95
C LEU A 22 19.15 8.90 -17.78
N GLY A 23 18.69 7.65 -17.82
CA GLY A 23 19.36 6.60 -18.59
C GLY A 23 19.38 6.90 -20.10
N PHE A 24 18.24 7.24 -20.68
CA PHE A 24 18.16 7.58 -22.10
C PHE A 24 18.77 8.95 -22.43
N SER A 25 18.79 9.90 -21.49
CA SER A 25 19.44 11.21 -21.67
C SER A 25 20.93 11.08 -21.95
N GLN A 26 21.62 10.15 -21.28
CA GLN A 26 23.03 9.89 -21.57
C GLN A 26 23.23 9.27 -22.95
N ALA A 27 22.34 8.36 -23.37
CA ALA A 27 22.40 7.74 -24.69
C ALA A 27 22.20 8.78 -25.81
N PHE A 28 21.22 9.68 -25.66
CA PHE A 28 21.01 10.76 -26.64
C PHE A 28 22.16 11.77 -26.63
N TYR A 29 22.68 12.14 -25.46
CA TYR A 29 23.84 13.03 -25.36
C TYR A 29 25.04 12.52 -26.19
N LEU A 30 25.34 11.22 -26.13
CA LEU A 30 26.41 10.61 -26.94
C LEU A 30 26.13 10.67 -28.45
N ILE A 31 24.87 10.51 -28.87
CA ILE A 31 24.48 10.60 -30.28
C ILE A 31 24.64 12.04 -30.80
N PHE A 32 24.15 13.04 -30.06
CA PHE A 32 24.27 14.45 -30.43
C PHE A 32 25.74 14.92 -30.45
N LEU A 33 26.54 14.49 -29.48
CA LEU A 33 27.98 14.77 -29.44
C LEU A 33 28.71 14.16 -30.65
N SER A 34 28.31 12.95 -31.06
CA SER A 34 28.87 12.29 -32.24
C SER A 34 28.54 13.05 -33.52
N CYS A 35 27.29 13.52 -33.66
CA CYS A 35 26.85 14.34 -34.78
C CYS A 35 27.57 15.68 -34.85
N GLU A 36 27.72 16.38 -33.72
CA GLU A 36 28.46 17.65 -33.63
C GLU A 36 29.93 17.47 -34.00
N ARG A 37 30.57 16.39 -33.52
CA ARG A 37 31.97 16.10 -33.85
C ARG A 37 32.18 15.91 -35.35
N HIS A 38 31.30 15.17 -36.02
CA HIS A 38 31.39 15.01 -37.47
C HIS A 38 31.12 16.31 -38.22
N ASP A 39 30.17 17.12 -37.76
CA ASP A 39 29.86 18.42 -38.37
C ASP A 39 31.05 19.39 -38.30
N LYS A 40 31.75 19.42 -37.15
CA LYS A 40 32.98 20.20 -36.96
C LYS A 40 34.12 19.74 -37.88
N LEU A 41 34.22 18.44 -38.17
CA LEU A 41 35.30 17.88 -38.99
C LEU A 41 35.07 18.04 -40.50
N TYR A 42 33.82 17.93 -40.96
CA TYR A 42 33.51 17.87 -42.41
C TYR A 42 32.75 19.09 -42.94
N HIS A 43 32.07 19.86 -42.09
CA HIS A 43 31.17 20.96 -42.47
C HIS A 43 31.45 22.27 -41.72
N ASN A 44 32.66 22.41 -41.15
CA ASN A 44 33.12 23.58 -40.39
C ASN A 44 32.18 24.01 -39.24
N GLY A 45 31.30 23.11 -38.75
CA GLY A 45 30.36 23.41 -37.68
C GLY A 45 29.12 24.23 -38.08
N THR A 46 28.80 24.30 -39.37
CA THR A 46 27.67 25.13 -39.88
C THR A 46 26.41 24.35 -40.23
N ALA A 47 26.47 23.02 -40.36
CA ALA A 47 25.33 22.24 -40.82
C ALA A 47 24.51 21.61 -39.68
N PHE A 48 25.07 21.51 -38.47
CA PHE A 48 24.39 20.96 -37.30
C PHE A 48 24.32 21.95 -36.14
N ASN A 49 23.11 22.47 -35.89
CA ASN A 49 22.86 23.24 -34.67
C ASN A 49 22.73 22.29 -33.49
N ASN A 50 23.82 22.13 -32.73
CA ASN A 50 23.79 21.29 -31.54
C ASN A 50 22.84 21.92 -30.52
N ILE A 51 21.80 21.17 -30.27
CA ILE A 51 20.70 21.48 -29.39
C ILE A 51 20.95 20.81 -28.02
N VAL A 52 21.84 19.82 -27.94
CA VAL A 52 22.18 19.11 -26.71
C VAL A 52 23.68 19.25 -26.49
N SER A 53 24.08 20.44 -26.04
CA SER A 53 25.50 20.77 -25.81
C SER A 53 26.00 20.27 -24.46
N ASP A 54 25.15 20.38 -23.43
CA ASP A 54 25.46 19.94 -22.07
C ASP A 54 24.63 18.72 -21.63
N PRO A 55 25.17 17.85 -20.75
CA PRO A 55 24.42 16.72 -20.17
C PRO A 55 23.14 17.15 -19.44
N THR A 56 23.14 18.33 -18.83
CA THR A 56 21.96 18.89 -18.15
C THR A 56 20.93 19.43 -19.14
N GLU A 57 21.37 19.99 -20.27
CA GLU A 57 20.48 20.43 -21.35
C GLU A 57 19.79 19.22 -22.01
N SER A 58 20.50 18.08 -22.13
CA SER A 58 19.96 16.81 -22.60
C SER A 58 18.76 16.36 -21.77
N ILE A 59 18.87 16.42 -20.45
CA ILE A 59 17.81 16.03 -19.50
C ILE A 59 16.56 16.88 -19.72
N GLN A 60 16.72 18.21 -19.79
CA GLN A 60 15.61 19.12 -20.00
C GLN A 60 14.93 18.89 -21.36
N ARG A 61 15.70 18.68 -22.43
CA ARG A 61 15.14 18.41 -23.76
C ARG A 61 14.43 17.08 -23.87
N LEU A 62 14.95 16.05 -23.20
CA LEU A 62 14.24 14.77 -23.13
C LEU A 62 12.94 14.89 -22.33
N PHE A 63 12.92 15.67 -21.25
CA PHE A 63 11.70 15.97 -20.53
C PHE A 63 10.65 16.66 -21.43
N ILE A 64 11.04 17.73 -22.12
CA ILE A 64 10.15 18.48 -23.02
C ILE A 64 9.67 17.61 -24.18
N MET A 65 10.54 16.75 -24.71
CA MET A 65 10.19 15.76 -25.72
C MET A 65 9.07 14.82 -25.25
N THR A 66 9.17 14.28 -24.03
CA THR A 66 8.12 13.39 -23.48
C THR A 66 6.78 14.08 -23.22
N ILE A 67 6.74 15.42 -23.14
CA ILE A 67 5.50 16.18 -22.95
C ILE A 67 4.77 16.40 -24.29
N GLY A 68 5.49 16.39 -25.42
CA GLY A 68 4.87 16.50 -26.74
C GLY A 68 5.66 17.28 -27.80
N GLU A 69 6.81 17.87 -27.49
CA GLU A 69 7.63 18.58 -28.49
C GLU A 69 8.60 17.67 -29.26
N PHE A 70 8.21 16.41 -29.45
CA PHE A 70 9.04 15.39 -30.08
C PHE A 70 9.41 15.71 -31.54
N MET A 71 8.61 16.53 -32.22
CA MET A 71 8.84 16.93 -33.62
C MET A 71 10.10 17.78 -33.80
N ILE A 72 10.39 18.70 -32.88
CA ILE A 72 11.58 19.56 -32.95
C ILE A 72 12.83 18.72 -32.73
N PHE A 73 12.80 17.86 -31.71
CA PHE A 73 13.89 16.93 -31.40
C PHE A 73 14.17 15.97 -32.56
N TYR A 74 13.12 15.39 -33.15
CA TYR A 74 13.24 14.49 -34.30
C TYR A 74 13.83 15.19 -35.54
N ARG A 75 13.44 16.44 -35.82
CA ARG A 75 14.00 17.22 -36.93
C ARG A 75 15.50 17.43 -36.76
N THR A 76 15.94 17.83 -35.57
CA THR A 76 17.36 18.01 -35.27
C THR A 76 18.13 16.70 -35.39
N LEU A 77 17.58 15.59 -34.89
CA LEU A 77 18.18 14.27 -35.01
C LEU A 77 18.32 13.82 -36.47
N ASN A 78 17.31 14.12 -37.30
CA ASN A 78 17.31 13.82 -38.73
C ASN A 78 18.31 14.67 -39.52
N SER A 79 18.62 15.88 -39.06
CA SER A 79 19.63 16.77 -39.64
C SER A 79 21.07 16.30 -39.39
N CYS A 80 21.30 15.22 -38.64
CA CYS A 80 22.64 14.71 -38.42
C CYS A 80 23.27 14.19 -39.73
N PRO A 81 24.51 14.62 -40.08
CA PRO A 81 25.16 14.26 -41.33
C PRO A 81 25.60 12.78 -41.38
N ILE A 82 25.74 12.14 -40.21
CA ILE A 82 26.16 10.73 -40.11
C ILE A 82 24.96 9.81 -40.29
N ARG A 83 24.96 9.03 -41.37
CA ARG A 83 23.86 8.10 -41.69
C ARG A 83 23.65 7.02 -40.61
N THR A 84 24.71 6.47 -40.04
CA THR A 84 24.65 5.40 -39.03
C THR A 84 24.06 5.88 -37.70
N MET A 85 24.54 7.02 -37.20
CA MET A 85 24.04 7.62 -35.95
C MET A 85 22.61 8.15 -36.09
N ASN A 86 22.23 8.65 -37.28
CA ASN A 86 20.85 9.06 -37.56
C ASN A 86 19.88 7.86 -37.47
N VAL A 87 20.22 6.71 -38.06
CA VAL A 87 19.39 5.50 -37.97
C VAL A 87 19.29 4.99 -36.53
N ILE A 88 20.41 4.92 -35.82
CA ILE A 88 20.44 4.50 -34.41
C ILE A 88 19.63 5.43 -33.52
N GLY A 89 19.73 6.74 -33.76
CA GLY A 89 18.96 7.76 -33.05
C GLY A 89 17.46 7.60 -33.28
N LYS A 90 17.02 7.33 -34.51
CA LYS A 90 15.60 7.10 -34.84
C LYS A 90 15.03 5.86 -34.15
N ILE A 91 15.79 4.77 -34.11
CA ILE A 91 15.39 3.54 -33.42
C ILE A 91 15.31 3.78 -31.91
N LEU A 92 16.32 4.42 -31.33
CA LEU A 92 16.35 4.76 -29.91
C LEU A 92 15.21 5.70 -29.52
N PHE A 93 14.92 6.68 -30.37
CA PHE A 93 13.79 7.60 -30.22
C PHE A 93 12.44 6.87 -30.22
N LEU A 94 12.23 5.93 -31.15
CA LEU A 94 10.98 5.15 -31.20
C LEU A 94 10.83 4.26 -29.96
N ILE A 95 11.90 3.57 -29.54
CA ILE A 95 11.89 2.73 -28.34
C ILE A 95 11.64 3.56 -27.08
N PHE A 96 12.25 4.74 -26.98
CA PHE A 96 12.06 5.64 -25.86
C PHE A 96 10.62 6.18 -25.83
N GLU A 97 10.11 6.69 -26.95
CA GLU A 97 8.76 7.29 -27.01
C GLU A 97 7.67 6.25 -26.71
N LEU A 98 7.80 5.05 -27.30
CA LEU A 98 6.88 3.94 -27.05
C LEU A 98 7.04 3.38 -25.63
N GLY A 99 8.27 3.24 -25.15
CA GLY A 99 8.56 2.73 -23.82
C GLY A 99 8.08 3.66 -22.71
N VAL A 100 8.33 4.97 -22.84
CA VAL A 100 7.90 5.98 -21.87
C VAL A 100 6.39 6.13 -21.89
N SER A 101 5.75 6.26 -23.05
CA SER A 101 4.28 6.38 -23.14
C SER A 101 3.56 5.16 -22.57
N LEU A 102 3.95 3.93 -22.95
CA LEU A 102 3.33 2.72 -22.43
C LEU A 102 3.58 2.56 -20.92
N THR A 103 4.79 2.83 -20.44
CA THR A 103 5.13 2.66 -19.02
C THR A 103 4.47 3.73 -18.15
N GLN A 104 4.37 4.98 -18.62
CA GLN A 104 3.75 6.08 -17.90
C GLN A 104 2.26 5.81 -17.66
N PHE A 105 1.50 5.42 -18.68
CA PHE A 105 0.06 5.15 -18.51
C PHE A 105 -0.21 3.86 -17.73
N ASN A 106 0.54 2.78 -18.02
CA ASN A 106 0.27 1.47 -17.43
C ASN A 106 0.56 1.42 -15.92
N LEU A 107 1.66 2.04 -15.46
CA LEU A 107 1.97 2.08 -14.03
C LEU A 107 1.15 3.14 -13.29
N LEU A 108 0.84 4.27 -13.92
CA LEU A 108 0.03 5.34 -13.31
C LEU A 108 -1.40 4.87 -13.03
N ILE A 109 -2.05 4.19 -13.99
CA ILE A 109 -3.41 3.68 -13.80
C ILE A 109 -3.44 2.61 -12.72
N ALA A 110 -2.50 1.66 -12.72
CA ALA A 110 -2.47 0.58 -11.73
C ALA A 110 -2.29 1.11 -10.29
N MET A 111 -1.40 2.09 -10.12
CA MET A 111 -1.12 2.67 -8.81
C MET A 111 -2.26 3.59 -8.33
N LEU A 112 -2.77 4.47 -9.19
CA LEU A 112 -3.91 5.33 -8.86
C LEU A 112 -5.18 4.54 -8.55
N THR A 113 -5.46 3.46 -9.27
CA THR A 113 -6.63 2.60 -9.02
C THR A 113 -6.60 2.02 -7.61
N ARG A 114 -5.44 1.52 -7.15
CA ARG A 114 -5.28 1.02 -5.78
C ARG A 114 -5.49 2.10 -4.73
N THR A 115 -4.98 3.32 -4.96
CA THR A 115 -5.24 4.43 -4.03
C THR A 115 -6.70 4.83 -4.01
N TYR A 116 -7.35 4.85 -5.16
CA TYR A 116 -8.76 5.18 -5.30
C TYR A 116 -9.62 4.21 -4.49
N GLU A 117 -9.38 2.90 -4.62
CA GLU A 117 -10.06 1.88 -3.80
C GLU A 117 -9.86 2.12 -2.30
N SER A 118 -8.63 2.44 -1.88
CA SER A 118 -8.34 2.76 -0.48
C SER A 118 -9.07 4.02 0.00
N ILE A 119 -9.16 5.06 -0.83
CA ILE A 119 -9.84 6.32 -0.50
C ILE A 119 -11.34 6.10 -0.38
N VAL A 120 -11.93 5.35 -1.32
CA VAL A 120 -13.35 5.00 -1.32
C VAL A 120 -13.71 4.20 -0.06
N ASN A 121 -12.85 3.30 0.41
CA ASN A 121 -13.10 2.58 1.67
C ASN A 121 -13.11 3.52 2.90
N THR A 122 -12.43 4.66 2.83
CA THR A 122 -12.36 5.68 3.90
C THR A 122 -13.38 6.83 3.76
N ARG A 123 -14.62 6.55 3.32
CA ARG A 123 -15.69 7.56 3.13
C ARG A 123 -16.04 8.42 4.36
N LYS A 124 -15.58 8.08 5.57
CA LYS A 124 -15.89 8.82 6.82
C LYS A 124 -14.84 9.86 7.20
N GLU A 125 -13.74 10.00 6.45
CA GLU A 125 -12.69 10.97 6.76
C GLU A 125 -13.19 12.42 6.75
N TYR A 126 -14.14 12.76 5.88
CA TYR A 126 -14.73 14.11 5.89
C TYR A 126 -15.44 14.42 7.21
N LYS A 127 -16.11 13.44 7.83
CA LYS A 127 -16.74 13.59 9.15
C LYS A 127 -15.68 13.80 10.25
N ARG A 128 -14.55 13.09 10.14
CA ARG A 128 -13.42 13.24 11.07
C ARG A 128 -12.79 14.63 10.96
N GLN A 129 -12.55 15.11 9.75
CA GLN A 129 -12.03 16.46 9.48
C GLN A 129 -13.00 17.53 9.99
N TRP A 130 -14.30 17.37 9.70
CA TRP A 130 -15.33 18.30 10.16
C TRP A 130 -15.42 18.36 11.68
N ALA A 131 -15.39 17.21 12.36
CA ALA A 131 -15.35 17.15 13.82
C ALA A 131 -14.08 17.80 14.40
N GLN A 132 -12.92 17.62 13.75
CA GLN A 132 -11.67 18.25 14.19
C GLN A 132 -11.73 19.78 14.08
N VAL A 133 -12.32 20.32 13.02
CA VAL A 133 -12.54 21.77 12.87
C VAL A 133 -13.49 22.29 13.94
N ILE A 134 -14.60 21.59 14.19
CA ILE A 134 -15.54 21.97 15.26
C ILE A 134 -14.85 21.98 16.61
N LEU A 135 -14.06 20.94 16.91
CA LEU A 135 -13.34 20.85 18.17
C LEU A 135 -12.31 21.98 18.31
N ALA A 136 -11.57 22.29 17.24
CA ALA A 136 -10.62 23.41 17.23
C ALA A 136 -11.33 24.75 17.47
N LEU A 137 -12.51 24.93 16.89
CA LEU A 137 -13.36 26.10 17.11
C LEU A 137 -13.92 26.14 18.55
N GLU A 138 -14.35 25.00 19.11
CA GLU A 138 -14.78 24.93 20.52
C GLU A 138 -13.64 25.29 21.48
N THR A 139 -12.41 24.90 21.15
CA THR A 139 -11.24 25.21 21.98
C THR A 139 -10.77 26.65 21.86
N SER A 140 -11.12 27.37 20.78
CA SER A 140 -10.75 28.77 20.61
C SER A 140 -11.71 29.75 21.33
N LEU A 141 -12.87 29.28 21.80
CA LEU A 141 -13.81 30.05 22.62
C LEU A 141 -13.39 30.10 24.09
N SER A 142 -13.77 31.18 24.79
CA SER A 142 -13.51 31.28 26.22
C SER A 142 -14.31 30.24 27.03
N PRO A 143 -13.82 29.78 28.20
CA PRO A 143 -14.52 28.76 28.99
C PRO A 143 -15.95 29.14 29.39
N LYS A 144 -16.22 30.44 29.57
CA LYS A 144 -17.55 30.98 29.91
C LYS A 144 -18.52 30.87 28.74
N GLU A 145 -18.08 31.22 27.53
CA GLU A 145 -18.88 31.12 26.31
C GLU A 145 -19.16 29.66 25.93
N ARG A 146 -18.17 28.78 26.12
CA ARG A 146 -18.32 27.34 25.90
C ARG A 146 -19.40 26.73 26.80
N LEU A 147 -19.43 27.11 28.07
CA LEU A 147 -20.45 26.66 29.02
C LEU A 147 -21.84 27.18 28.62
N LEU A 148 -21.93 28.46 28.20
CA LEU A 148 -23.18 29.05 27.72
C LEU A 148 -23.69 28.34 26.45
N ALA A 149 -22.81 28.01 25.51
CA ALA A 149 -23.15 27.23 24.32
C ALA A 149 -23.65 25.81 24.70
N MET A 150 -22.97 25.12 25.61
CA MET A 150 -23.41 23.81 26.12
C MET A 150 -24.81 23.89 26.76
N GLN A 151 -25.05 24.91 27.60
CA GLN A 151 -26.35 25.12 28.24
C GLN A 151 -27.46 25.40 27.22
N LYS A 152 -27.17 26.15 26.15
CA LYS A 152 -28.12 26.47 25.05
C LYS A 152 -28.64 25.21 24.35
N TYR A 153 -27.77 24.21 24.13
CA TYR A 153 -28.14 22.97 23.44
C TYR A 153 -28.64 21.85 24.38
N SER A 154 -28.54 22.03 25.70
CA SER A 154 -29.03 21.07 26.70
C SER A 154 -30.52 21.30 27.05
N LYS A 155 -31.25 20.22 27.34
CA LYS A 155 -32.65 20.25 27.82
C LYS A 155 -32.72 19.77 29.27
N PRO A 156 -33.56 20.37 30.14
CA PRO A 156 -33.75 19.87 31.51
C PRO A 156 -34.41 18.49 31.50
N ILE A 157 -33.98 17.59 32.39
CA ILE A 157 -34.53 16.24 32.51
C ILE A 157 -35.52 16.18 33.69
N GLY A 158 -36.77 15.85 33.37
CA GLY A 158 -37.85 15.75 34.35
C GLY A 158 -38.24 17.09 35.00
N THR A 159 -38.67 17.03 36.27
CA THR A 159 -39.16 18.18 37.06
C THR A 159 -38.03 19.05 37.63
N ASN A 160 -36.80 18.53 37.69
CA ASN A 160 -35.67 19.22 38.31
C ASN A 160 -34.84 19.99 37.27
N LYS A 161 -35.05 21.31 37.19
CA LYS A 161 -34.42 22.21 36.20
C LYS A 161 -32.88 22.24 36.24
N LYS A 162 -32.25 21.74 37.31
CA LYS A 162 -30.80 21.71 37.48
C LYS A 162 -30.12 20.56 36.73
N LYS A 163 -30.81 19.43 36.53
CA LYS A 163 -30.25 18.31 35.75
C LYS A 163 -30.62 18.52 34.29
N ARG A 164 -29.61 18.69 33.43
CA ARG A 164 -29.78 18.90 31.99
C ARG A 164 -29.05 17.81 31.21
N ALA A 165 -29.64 17.38 30.12
CA ALA A 165 -29.12 16.34 29.24
C ALA A 165 -29.20 16.79 27.78
N PHE A 166 -28.33 16.22 26.95
CA PHE A 166 -28.40 16.39 25.51
C PHE A 166 -29.32 15.32 24.92
N VAL A 167 -30.45 15.72 24.34
CA VAL A 167 -31.45 14.80 23.80
C VAL A 167 -31.31 14.75 22.29
N LEU A 168 -30.85 13.61 21.78
CA LEU A 168 -30.77 13.34 20.35
C LEU A 168 -32.00 12.54 19.93
N ASN A 169 -32.85 13.12 19.09
CA ASN A 169 -33.94 12.38 18.46
C ASN A 169 -33.45 11.87 17.11
N LYS A 170 -33.11 10.57 17.01
CA LYS A 170 -32.64 9.97 15.77
C LYS A 170 -33.83 9.80 14.83
N LYS A 171 -34.04 10.78 13.95
CA LYS A 171 -34.99 10.65 12.84
C LYS A 171 -34.33 9.75 11.79
N ASN A 172 -34.88 8.56 11.55
CA ASN A 172 -34.39 7.61 10.56
C ASN A 172 -34.75 8.06 9.13
N ASN A 173 -34.29 9.25 8.73
CA ASN A 173 -34.27 9.63 7.32
C ASN A 173 -32.98 9.09 6.71
N LEU A 174 -32.84 7.76 6.67
CA LEU A 174 -31.73 7.18 5.93
C LEU A 174 -32.10 7.20 4.45
N THR A 175 -31.30 7.88 3.65
CA THR A 175 -31.24 7.68 2.20
C THR A 175 -31.01 6.18 1.92
N GLY A 176 -31.60 5.64 0.86
CA GLY A 176 -31.54 4.20 0.56
C GLY A 176 -30.12 3.62 0.59
N ASP A 177 -29.13 4.38 0.13
CA ASP A 177 -27.72 3.97 0.13
C ASP A 177 -27.11 3.87 1.54
N ASP A 178 -27.43 4.80 2.45
CA ASP A 178 -26.91 4.77 3.83
C ASP A 178 -27.45 3.54 4.60
N THR A 179 -28.70 3.12 4.33
CA THR A 179 -29.26 1.90 4.94
C THR A 179 -28.60 0.62 4.45
N ARG A 180 -28.26 0.54 3.16
CA ARG A 180 -27.58 -0.62 2.56
C ARG A 180 -26.18 -0.77 3.14
N ILE A 181 -25.45 0.34 3.23
CA ILE A 181 -24.09 0.39 3.78
C ILE A 181 -24.08 0.07 5.29
N GLU A 182 -25.05 0.55 6.07
CA GLU A 182 -25.13 0.20 7.50
C GLU A 182 -25.47 -1.29 7.70
N LYS A 183 -26.30 -1.86 6.83
CA LYS A 183 -26.58 -3.31 6.82
C LYS A 183 -25.35 -4.13 6.44
N GLU A 184 -24.63 -3.75 5.38
CA GLU A 184 -23.40 -4.43 4.94
C GLU A 184 -22.32 -4.41 6.02
N ASN A 185 -22.09 -3.26 6.67
CA ASN A 185 -21.15 -3.17 7.78
C ASN A 185 -21.57 -4.03 8.98
N LYS A 186 -22.88 -4.09 9.30
CA LYS A 186 -23.41 -4.97 10.36
C LYS A 186 -23.26 -6.44 10.01
N THR A 187 -23.48 -6.82 8.74
CA THR A 187 -23.34 -8.21 8.30
C THR A 187 -21.88 -8.61 8.30
N GLU A 188 -20.95 -7.77 7.85
CA GLU A 188 -19.51 -8.04 7.92
C GLU A 188 -19.00 -8.18 9.36
N LEU A 189 -19.43 -7.30 10.28
CA LEU A 189 -19.11 -7.42 11.72
C LEU A 189 -19.66 -8.72 12.32
N SER A 190 -20.88 -9.13 11.91
CA SER A 190 -21.50 -10.38 12.36
C SER A 190 -20.78 -11.61 11.78
N ILE A 191 -20.39 -11.58 10.51
CA ILE A 191 -19.64 -12.66 9.83
C ILE A 191 -18.23 -12.76 10.42
N GLY A 192 -17.54 -11.64 10.65
CA GLY A 192 -16.23 -11.60 11.32
C GLY A 192 -16.30 -12.12 12.75
N GLY A 193 -17.34 -11.75 13.50
CA GLY A 193 -17.62 -12.29 14.84
C GLY A 193 -17.82 -13.81 14.83
N LYS A 194 -18.64 -14.33 13.91
CA LYS A 194 -18.87 -15.77 13.72
C LYS A 194 -17.60 -16.52 13.33
N ARG A 195 -16.76 -15.95 12.45
CA ARG A 195 -15.46 -16.53 12.06
C ARG A 195 -14.48 -16.60 13.22
N ASN A 196 -14.45 -15.57 14.08
CA ASN A 196 -13.61 -15.56 15.28
C ASN A 196 -14.06 -16.59 16.32
N ILE A 197 -15.38 -16.75 16.49
CA ILE A 197 -15.96 -17.78 17.35
C ILE A 197 -15.62 -19.18 16.81
N LEU A 198 -15.82 -19.41 15.51
CA LEU A 198 -15.49 -20.69 14.87
C LEU A 198 -14.00 -21.04 14.98
N ARG A 199 -13.10 -20.06 14.83
CA ARG A 199 -11.66 -20.24 15.05
C ARG A 199 -11.32 -20.63 16.49
N ARG A 200 -12.03 -20.10 17.49
CA ARG A 200 -11.85 -20.52 18.89
C ARG A 200 -12.28 -21.96 19.08
N HIS A 201 -13.46 -22.34 18.59
CA HIS A 201 -13.94 -23.72 18.67
C HIS A 201 -13.04 -24.73 17.96
N LEU A 202 -12.47 -24.39 16.81
CA LEU A 202 -11.50 -25.24 16.11
C LEU A 202 -10.20 -25.42 16.90
N LYS A 203 -9.68 -24.36 17.53
CA LYS A 203 -8.50 -24.43 18.40
C LYS A 203 -8.76 -25.27 19.65
N ASP A 204 -9.93 -25.11 20.26
CA ASP A 204 -10.32 -25.90 21.42
C ASP A 204 -10.45 -27.38 21.04
N ALA A 205 -11.10 -27.70 19.91
CA ALA A 205 -11.22 -29.06 19.40
C ALA A 205 -9.87 -29.71 19.06
N THR A 206 -8.94 -28.97 18.44
CA THR A 206 -7.59 -29.48 18.15
C THR A 206 -6.77 -29.70 19.42
N SER A 207 -6.91 -28.85 20.44
CA SER A 207 -6.24 -29.04 21.74
C SER A 207 -6.76 -30.28 22.49
N VAL A 208 -8.07 -30.54 22.42
CA VAL A 208 -8.70 -31.74 22.99
C VAL A 208 -8.26 -33.00 22.24
N PHE A 209 -8.20 -32.94 20.91
CA PHE A 209 -7.70 -34.04 20.09
C PHE A 209 -6.23 -34.34 20.38
N ALA A 210 -5.37 -33.32 20.48
CA ALA A 210 -3.96 -33.47 20.82
C ALA A 210 -3.78 -34.11 22.21
N LYS A 211 -4.59 -33.71 23.20
CA LYS A 211 -4.58 -34.29 24.55
C LYS A 211 -5.05 -35.75 24.53
N LYS A 212 -6.03 -36.10 23.69
CA LYS A 212 -6.52 -37.48 23.53
C LYS A 212 -5.47 -38.38 22.86
N VAL A 213 -4.78 -37.89 21.82
CA VAL A 213 -3.69 -38.62 21.15
C VAL A 213 -2.50 -38.81 22.09
N SER A 214 -2.12 -37.78 22.86
CA SER A 214 -1.06 -37.91 23.85
C SER A 214 -1.40 -38.95 24.93
N ASN A 215 -2.65 -39.00 25.40
CA ASN A 215 -3.08 -40.00 26.38
C ASN A 215 -3.13 -41.43 25.81
N SER A 216 -3.45 -41.61 24.52
CA SER A 216 -3.40 -42.95 23.89
C SER A 216 -1.96 -43.43 23.71
N THR A 217 -1.02 -42.56 23.34
CA THR A 217 0.39 -42.93 23.20
C THR A 217 1.00 -43.35 24.53
N ILE A 218 0.60 -42.70 25.64
CA ILE A 218 1.01 -43.11 27.00
C ILE A 218 0.42 -44.48 27.36
N LEU A 219 -0.82 -44.78 26.95
CA LEU A 219 -1.44 -46.08 27.21
C LEU A 219 -0.72 -47.21 26.43
N ASP A 220 -0.34 -46.95 25.18
CA ASP A 220 0.41 -47.89 24.34
C ASP A 220 1.83 -48.14 24.89
N ASP A 221 2.51 -47.12 25.40
CA ASP A 221 3.82 -47.27 26.07
C ASP A 221 3.72 -48.05 27.39
N VAL A 222 2.62 -47.90 28.14
CA VAL A 222 2.37 -48.67 29.36
C VAL A 222 2.08 -50.15 29.04
N TYR A 223 1.36 -50.43 27.96
CA TYR A 223 1.12 -51.81 27.51
C TYR A 223 2.39 -52.46 26.96
N LYS A 224 3.20 -51.73 26.17
CA LYS A 224 4.47 -52.22 25.63
C LYS A 224 5.52 -52.48 26.71
N LYS A 225 5.50 -51.72 27.83
CA LYS A 225 6.37 -51.96 28.99
C LYS A 225 5.97 -53.20 29.80
N LYS A 226 4.70 -53.64 29.75
CA LYS A 226 4.24 -54.85 30.43
C LYS A 226 4.63 -56.15 29.72
N GLU A 227 4.84 -56.12 28.40
CA GLU A 227 5.30 -57.30 27.63
C GLU A 227 6.81 -57.57 27.71
N PHE A 228 7.61 -56.64 28.26
CA PHE A 228 9.07 -56.76 28.31
C PHE A 228 9.62 -57.26 29.67
N ILE A 229 8.79 -57.88 30.50
CA ILE A 229 9.21 -58.60 31.72
C ILE A 229 9.11 -60.09 31.43
N ASP A 230 10.18 -60.64 30.84
CA ASP A 230 10.30 -62.06 30.50
C ASP A 230 10.58 -62.91 31.77
N PRO A 231 9.88 -64.03 31.99
CA PRO A 231 10.03 -64.88 33.16
C PRO A 231 10.98 -66.05 32.86
N ASN A 232 12.26 -65.94 33.23
CA ASN A 232 13.09 -67.13 33.50
C ASN A 232 14.45 -66.77 34.13
N ILE A 233 14.49 -66.71 35.46
CA ILE A 233 15.67 -67.11 36.21
C ILE A 233 15.18 -68.14 37.22
N ASN A 234 15.62 -69.40 37.03
CA ASN A 234 15.33 -70.52 37.90
C ASN A 234 16.61 -71.05 38.54
N HIS A 235 16.43 -71.52 39.77
CA HIS A 235 17.33 -72.21 40.71
C HIS A 235 18.15 -71.36 41.71
N PRO A 236 18.39 -71.89 42.92
CA PRO A 236 17.53 -72.77 43.74
C PRO A 236 17.46 -72.35 45.23
N ASN A 237 16.57 -73.07 45.92
CA ASN A 237 16.24 -73.06 47.34
C ASN A 237 17.41 -73.05 48.35
N SER A 238 16.98 -72.68 49.58
CA SER A 238 17.54 -72.98 50.90
C SER A 238 18.58 -71.95 51.38
N VAL A 239 18.53 -71.37 52.58
CA VAL A 239 18.08 -71.90 53.88
C VAL A 239 17.58 -70.75 54.75
N ASN A 240 16.42 -70.97 55.37
CA ASN A 240 15.93 -70.28 56.57
C ASN A 240 16.99 -70.27 57.67
N LEU A 241 17.18 -69.15 58.35
CA LEU A 241 17.38 -69.20 59.80
C LEU A 241 16.84 -67.91 60.42
N ASN A 242 15.83 -68.13 61.26
CA ASN A 242 15.18 -67.17 62.11
C ASN A 242 16.19 -66.37 62.95
N VAL A 243 15.94 -65.06 62.98
CA VAL A 243 16.22 -64.09 64.05
C VAL A 243 15.80 -64.71 65.41
N PRO A 244 16.61 -64.57 66.48
CA PRO A 244 17.11 -63.29 67.03
C PRO A 244 18.55 -62.95 66.68
#